data_AF-A0A1V4RA64-F1
#
_entry.id   AF-A0A1V4RA64-F1
#
_cell.length_a   1.000
_cell.length_b   1.000
_cell.length_c   1.000
_cell.angle_alpha   90.00
_cell.angle_beta   90.00
_cell.angle_gamma   90.00
#
_symmetry.space_group_name_H-M   'P 1'
#
loop_
_entity.id
_entity.type
_entity.pdbx_description
1 polymer ?
#
loop_
_entity_poly.entity_id
_entity_poly.type
_entity_poly.pdbx_seq_one_letter_code
_entity_poly.pdbx_strand_id
1 'polypeptide(L)'
;MKKYNPKYIDDEEKSTIKSIETVNLQDISKPTKQEQTEIKNAAKEYLKKETKMNIRIDQYELNRIKEEAAREGLKYQTFIKSILHKYLSGQLIEKRKLT
;
A
#
# COMPACT_ATOMS: atom_id res chain seq x y z
N MET A 1 11.48 -32.71 3.58
CA MET A 1 12.59 -31.86 4.05
C MET A 1 12.01 -30.60 4.70
N LYS A 2 11.92 -30.53 6.04
CA LYS A 2 11.56 -29.28 6.74
C LYS A 2 12.83 -28.44 6.86
N LYS A 3 13.01 -27.43 6.00
CA LYS A 3 14.24 -26.64 5.91
C LYS A 3 14.13 -25.23 6.52
N TYR A 4 13.08 -24.96 7.28
CA TYR A 4 12.87 -23.68 7.94
C TYR A 4 12.41 -23.89 9.39
N ASN A 5 13.10 -23.27 10.33
CA ASN A 5 12.65 -23.07 11.71
C ASN A 5 12.42 -21.57 11.90
N PRO A 6 11.28 -21.02 11.44
CA PRO A 6 11.05 -19.58 11.52
C PRO A 6 10.83 -19.20 12.99
N LYS A 7 11.66 -18.28 13.49
CA LYS A 7 11.38 -17.58 14.74
C LYS A 7 10.36 -16.49 14.39
N TYR A 8 9.08 -16.76 14.66
CA TYR A 8 8.02 -15.78 14.44
C TYR A 8 8.28 -14.53 15.29
N ILE A 9 8.11 -13.37 14.68
CA ILE A 9 8.30 -12.05 15.28
C ILE A 9 7.10 -11.76 16.21
N ASP A 10 5.90 -12.18 15.84
CA ASP A 10 4.66 -12.03 16.60
C ASP A 10 3.60 -13.10 16.24
N ASP A 11 2.46 -13.05 16.95
CA ASP A 11 1.32 -13.96 16.75
C ASP A 11 0.59 -13.70 15.42
N GLU A 12 0.66 -12.48 14.87
CA GLU A 12 0.06 -12.14 13.57
C GLU A 12 0.81 -12.85 12.43
N GLU A 13 2.14 -12.80 12.44
CA GLU A 13 3.01 -13.47 11.47
C GLU A 13 2.79 -14.99 11.51
N LYS A 14 2.71 -15.56 12.71
CA LYS A 14 2.42 -16.98 12.90
C LYS A 14 1.07 -17.38 12.33
N SER A 15 0.03 -16.56 12.54
CA SER A 15 -1.29 -16.81 11.98
C SER A 15 -1.30 -16.73 10.46
N THR A 16 -0.55 -15.78 9.89
CA THR A 16 -0.43 -15.57 8.45
C THR A 16 0.26 -16.76 7.77
N ILE A 17 1.38 -17.23 8.33
CA ILE A 17 2.11 -18.39 7.81
C ILE A 17 1.26 -19.65 7.88
N LYS A 18 0.58 -19.88 9.01
CA LYS A 18 -0.30 -21.04 9.17
C LYS A 18 -1.44 -21.02 8.15
N SER A 19 -2.05 -19.86 7.91
CA SER A 19 -3.09 -19.72 6.88
C SER A 19 -2.56 -20.07 5.50
N ILE A 20 -1.37 -19.58 5.12
CA ILE A 20 -0.74 -19.90 3.82
C ILE A 20 -0.45 -21.40 3.69
N GLU A 21 0.07 -22.04 4.73
CA GLU A 21 0.35 -23.48 4.72
C GLU A 21 -0.92 -24.34 4.64
N THR A 22 -2.05 -23.82 5.12
CA THR A 22 -3.36 -24.51 5.09
C THR A 22 -4.10 -24.27 3.77
N VAL A 23 -3.67 -23.33 2.92
CA VAL A 23 -4.28 -23.12 1.61
C VAL A 23 -3.90 -24.26 0.67
N ASN A 24 -4.88 -25.09 0.32
CA ASN A 24 -4.75 -26.08 -0.74
C ASN A 24 -4.72 -25.39 -2.10
N LEU A 25 -3.52 -25.23 -2.67
CA LEU A 25 -3.31 -24.64 -4.00
C LEU A 25 -4.04 -25.39 -5.13
N GLN A 26 -4.52 -26.61 -4.87
CA GLN A 26 -5.29 -27.41 -5.85
C GLN A 26 -6.74 -26.95 -6.01
N ASP A 27 -7.31 -26.27 -5.00
CA ASP A 27 -8.69 -25.76 -5.04
C ASP A 27 -8.79 -24.37 -5.70
N ILE A 28 -7.66 -23.77 -6.04
CA ILE A 28 -7.59 -22.45 -6.68
C ILE A 28 -7.75 -22.65 -8.20
N SER A 29 -8.91 -22.27 -8.72
CA SER A 29 -9.14 -22.22 -10.16
C SER A 29 -8.14 -21.28 -10.83
N LYS A 30 -7.54 -21.72 -11.96
CA LYS A 30 -6.70 -20.83 -12.76
C LYS A 30 -7.56 -19.70 -13.30
N PRO A 31 -7.11 -18.43 -13.23
CA PRO A 31 -7.88 -17.32 -13.77
C PRO A 31 -8.10 -17.55 -15.26
N THR A 32 -9.33 -17.30 -15.70
CA THR A 32 -9.73 -17.37 -17.11
C THR A 32 -8.92 -16.38 -17.95
N LYS A 33 -8.87 -16.60 -19.27
CA LYS A 33 -8.16 -15.68 -20.18
C LYS A 33 -8.70 -14.24 -20.11
N GLN A 34 -10.00 -14.08 -19.81
CA GLN A 34 -10.64 -12.77 -19.63
C GLN A 34 -10.13 -12.07 -18.36
N GLU A 35 -10.20 -12.74 -17.20
CA GLU A 35 -9.69 -12.19 -15.93
C GLU A 35 -8.21 -11.83 -16.03
N GLN A 36 -7.40 -12.69 -16.67
CA GLN A 36 -5.98 -12.37 -16.90
C GLN A 36 -5.77 -11.12 -17.77
N THR A 37 -6.66 -10.88 -18.73
CA THR A 37 -6.58 -9.71 -19.62
C THR A 37 -7.01 -8.44 -18.88
N GLU A 38 -8.06 -8.52 -18.07
CA GLU A 38 -8.52 -7.42 -17.21
C GLU A 38 -7.45 -7.00 -16.20
N ILE A 39 -6.86 -7.97 -15.48
CA ILE A 39 -5.78 -7.70 -14.52
C ILE A 39 -4.58 -7.06 -15.22
N LYS A 40 -4.19 -7.56 -16.41
CA LYS A 40 -3.11 -6.98 -17.21
C LYS A 40 -3.42 -5.56 -17.68
N ASN A 41 -4.65 -5.29 -18.09
CA ASN A 41 -5.08 -3.97 -18.53
C ASN A 41 -5.09 -2.98 -17.37
N ALA A 42 -5.66 -3.35 -16.22
CA ALA A 42 -5.64 -2.53 -15.02
C ALA A 42 -4.21 -2.18 -14.57
N ALA A 43 -3.30 -3.17 -14.58
CA ALA A 43 -1.89 -2.94 -14.27
C ALA A 43 -1.22 -1.99 -15.28
N LYS A 44 -1.50 -2.15 -16.58
CA LYS A 44 -0.95 -1.31 -17.66
C LYS A 44 -1.46 0.12 -17.60
N GLU A 45 -2.72 0.33 -17.22
CA GLU A 45 -3.30 1.67 -17.04
C GLU A 45 -2.73 2.37 -15.81
N TYR A 46 -2.56 1.63 -14.71
CA TYR A 46 -1.91 2.14 -13.50
C TYR A 46 -0.49 2.64 -13.77
N LEU A 47 0.27 1.93 -14.61
CA LEU A 47 1.63 2.29 -15.00
C LEU A 47 1.74 3.52 -15.92
N LYS A 48 0.67 3.89 -16.64
CA LYS A 48 0.78 4.80 -17.80
C LYS A 48 0.66 6.30 -17.51
N LYS A 49 0.35 6.74 -16.29
CA LYS A 49 -0.02 8.15 -16.02
C LYS A 49 0.75 8.78 -14.87
N GLU A 50 2.07 8.65 -14.85
CA GLU A 50 2.90 9.49 -13.97
C GLU A 50 3.24 10.82 -14.64
N THR A 51 2.53 11.88 -14.24
CA THR A 51 2.86 13.27 -14.59
C THR A 51 3.63 13.91 -13.44
N LYS A 52 4.73 14.61 -13.75
CA LYS A 52 5.55 15.32 -12.74
C LYS A 52 4.88 16.62 -12.31
N MET A 53 4.84 16.87 -11.01
CA MET A 53 4.40 18.13 -10.42
C MET A 53 5.50 18.67 -9.50
N ASN A 54 5.87 19.95 -9.67
CA ASN A 54 6.82 20.63 -8.78
C ASN A 54 6.05 21.55 -7.85
N ILE A 55 6.27 21.43 -6.54
CA ILE A 55 5.64 22.27 -5.51
C ILE A 55 6.75 22.93 -4.70
N ARG A 56 6.64 24.24 -4.46
CA ARG A 56 7.49 24.94 -3.48
C ARG A 56 6.80 24.85 -2.12
N ILE A 57 7.55 24.38 -1.13
CA ILE A 57 7.12 24.29 0.26
C ILE A 57 8.23 24.85 1.14
N ASP A 58 7.89 25.35 2.31
CA ASP A 58 8.92 25.83 3.23
C ASP A 58 9.68 24.64 3.87
N GLN A 59 10.80 24.94 4.53
CA GLN A 59 11.61 23.91 5.16
C GLN A 59 10.90 23.27 6.37
N TYR A 60 10.07 24.04 7.08
CA TYR A 60 9.39 23.59 8.27
C TYR A 60 8.31 22.56 7.93
N GLU A 61 7.42 22.85 6.99
CA GLU A 61 6.40 21.96 6.43
C GLU A 61 7.04 20.71 5.83
N LEU A 62 8.13 20.84 5.05
CA LEU A 62 8.82 19.67 4.50
C LEU A 62 9.29 18.71 5.61
N ASN A 63 9.82 19.24 6.71
CA ASN A 63 10.25 18.42 7.83
C ASN A 63 9.06 17.74 8.52
N ARG A 64 7.95 18.45 8.73
CA ARG A 64 6.72 17.88 9.30
C ARG A 64 6.15 16.77 8.41
N ILE A 65 6.11 16.97 7.10
CA ILE A 65 5.68 15.94 6.14
C ILE A 65 6.57 14.70 6.23
N LYS A 66 7.90 14.87 6.34
CA LYS A 66 8.83 13.74 6.50
C LYS A 66 8.60 12.99 7.81
N GLU A 67 8.34 13.70 8.90
CA GLU A 67 8.01 13.09 10.20
C GLU A 67 6.74 12.23 10.10
N GLU A 68 5.66 12.77 9.55
CA GLU A 68 4.40 12.03 9.39
C GLU A 68 4.57 10.83 8.45
N ALA A 69 5.29 11.01 7.33
CA ALA A 69 5.58 9.92 6.41
C ALA A 69 6.39 8.80 7.07
N ALA A 70 7.37 9.14 7.90
CA ALA A 70 8.16 8.17 8.65
C ALA A 70 7.30 7.40 9.67
N ARG A 71 6.32 8.05 10.32
CA ARG A 71 5.36 7.38 11.21
C ARG A 71 4.47 6.38 10.47
N GLU A 72 4.06 6.69 9.23
CA GLU A 72 3.34 5.74 8.37
C GLU A 72 4.27 4.70 7.70
N GLY A 73 5.60 4.78 7.89
CA GLY A 73 6.56 3.90 7.23
C GLY A 73 6.67 4.12 5.71
N LEU A 74 6.26 5.30 5.22
CA LEU A 74 6.24 5.66 3.81
C LEU A 74 7.34 6.68 3.46
N LYS A 75 7.80 6.66 2.20
CA LYS A 75 8.59 7.78 1.67
C LYS A 75 7.73 9.04 1.64
N TYR A 76 8.32 10.21 1.93
CA TYR A 76 7.58 11.48 1.96
C TYR A 76 6.82 11.78 0.65
N GLN A 77 7.39 11.42 -0.51
CA GLN A 77 6.71 11.58 -1.80
C GLN A 77 5.47 10.66 -1.93
N THR A 78 5.58 9.40 -1.49
CA THR A 78 4.48 8.45 -1.48
C THR A 78 3.39 8.87 -0.52
N PHE A 79 3.77 9.42 0.63
CA PHE A 79 2.84 9.96 1.62
C PHE A 79 2.06 11.17 1.06
N ILE A 80 2.73 12.13 0.42
CA ILE A 80 2.05 13.26 -0.25
C ILE A 80 1.06 12.75 -1.31
N LYS A 81 1.49 11.77 -2.13
CA LYS A 81 0.63 11.15 -3.15
C LYS A 81 -0.59 10.47 -2.50
N SER A 82 -0.41 9.77 -1.39
CA SER A 82 -1.51 9.09 -0.68
C SER A 82 -2.51 10.08 -0.10
N ILE A 83 -2.05 11.21 0.45
CA ILE A 83 -2.92 12.29 0.92
C ILE A 83 -3.72 12.86 -0.23
N LEU A 84 -3.09 13.18 -1.36
CA LEU A 84 -3.80 13.72 -2.51
C LEU A 84 -4.87 12.75 -3.03
N HIS A 85 -4.55 11.46 -3.11
CA HIS A 85 -5.55 10.44 -3.46
C HIS A 85 -6.69 10.36 -2.45
N LYS A 86 -6.38 10.33 -1.14
CA LYS A 86 -7.39 10.30 -0.05
C LYS A 86 -8.28 11.55 -0.07
N TYR A 87 -7.72 12.72 -0.41
CA TYR A 87 -8.46 13.97 -0.55
C TYR A 87 -9.41 13.91 -1.75
N LEU A 88 -8.92 13.51 -2.93
CA LEU A 88 -9.73 13.41 -4.14
C LEU A 88 -10.80 12.32 -4.06
N SER A 89 -10.56 11.22 -3.33
CA SER A 89 -11.52 10.13 -3.13
C SER A 89 -12.54 10.41 -2.03
N GLY A 90 -12.44 11.56 -1.32
CA GLY A 90 -13.32 11.92 -0.21
C GLY A 90 -13.09 11.10 1.07
N GLN A 91 -12.02 10.31 1.14
CA GLN A 91 -11.67 9.50 2.31
C GLN A 91 -10.96 10.32 3.41
N LEU A 92 -10.45 11.51 3.06
CA LEU A 92 -9.81 12.39 4.02
C LEU A 92 -10.86 13.23 4.78
N ILE A 93 -11.14 12.85 6.02
CA ILE A 93 -12.01 13.63 6.92
C ILE A 93 -11.14 14.67 7.64
N GLU A 94 -11.40 15.95 7.37
CA GLU A 94 -10.80 17.05 8.13
C GLU A 94 -11.32 17.01 9.57
N LYS A 95 -10.48 16.56 10.50
CA LYS A 95 -10.76 16.76 11.93
C LYS A 95 -10.56 18.23 12.25
N ARG A 96 -11.64 19.01 12.26
CA ARG A 96 -11.64 20.32 12.94
C ARG A 96 -11.24 20.06 14.40
N LYS A 97 -10.13 20.65 14.85
CA LYS A 97 -9.89 20.80 16.28
C LYS A 97 -11.04 21.66 16.80
N LEU A 98 -11.99 21.04 17.50
CA LEU A 98 -12.93 21.79 18.34
C LEU A 98 -12.05 22.59 19.29
N THR A 99 -12.13 23.91 19.13
CA THR A 99 -11.41 24.90 19.94
C THR A 99 -11.95 24.87 21.35
#